data_AF-A0A5C9EW52-F1
#
_entry.id   AF-A0A5C9EW52-F1
#
_cell.length_a   1.000
_cell.length_b   1.000
_cell.length_c   1.000
_cell.angle_alpha   90.00
_cell.angle_beta   90.00
_cell.angle_gamma   90.00
#
_symmetry.space_group_name_H-M   'P 1'
#
loop_
_entity.id
_entity.type
_entity.pdbx_description
1 polymer ?
#
loop_
_entity_poly.entity_id
_entity_poly.type
_entity_poly.pdbx_seq_one_letter_code
_entity_poly.pdbx_strand_id
1 'polypeptide(L)'
;MEKLVIVFSGKKQSGKSAACKFILSYYINQLLGVDRFSVINKNKSTYIHDSFDNSIIDIESDRNAVQTLESTYKTRVYSFADKLKQICIDVLGLDVRQCYGADRDKNTNTHITWDRMPPDIRQKYKRPRRGTGEVLEASGYMSGREIMQVIGSDFFRKLDNSCWARGTYNTIFNDSNKLICVSDARFPNEVTMGTERNAKVIRLLRNSSAKEDNHISETALDDFPLGEYSLVIDNKNLSMKETHNILKSYLDQWLKDYDIL
;
A
#
# COMPACT_ATOMS: atom_id res chain seq x y z
N MET A 1 -26.54 -3.15 -0.28
CA MET A 1 -25.64 -2.70 0.81
C MET A 1 -24.49 -1.98 0.16
N GLU A 2 -24.31 -0.72 0.53
CA GLU A 2 -23.19 0.07 0.04
C GLU A 2 -21.89 -0.40 0.71
N LYS A 3 -20.76 -0.13 0.04
CA LYS A 3 -19.43 -0.53 0.47
C LYS A 3 -18.59 0.71 0.66
N LEU A 4 -17.98 0.86 1.83
CA LEU A 4 -17.03 1.92 2.10
C LEU A 4 -15.63 1.49 1.68
N VAL A 5 -15.10 2.11 0.63
CA VAL A 5 -13.72 1.94 0.19
C VAL A 5 -12.93 3.18 0.59
N ILE A 6 -11.87 3.00 1.38
CA ILE A 6 -10.97 4.07 1.82
C ILE A 6 -9.60 3.84 1.21
N VAL A 7 -9.06 4.84 0.52
CA VAL A 7 -7.81 4.73 -0.23
C VAL A 7 -6.80 5.73 0.33
N PHE A 8 -5.64 5.25 0.76
CA PHE A 8 -4.60 6.10 1.32
C PHE A 8 -3.51 6.43 0.30
N SER A 9 -3.23 7.73 0.19
CA SER A 9 -2.12 8.32 -0.56
C SER A 9 -1.15 9.04 0.38
N GLY A 10 0.12 9.08 -0.01
CA GLY A 10 1.19 9.79 0.70
C GLY A 10 2.54 9.15 0.45
N LYS A 11 3.63 9.85 0.77
CA LYS A 11 4.99 9.33 0.61
C LYS A 11 5.27 8.12 1.52
N LYS A 12 6.34 7.38 1.24
CA LYS A 12 6.82 6.32 2.14
C LYS A 12 6.90 6.83 3.60
N GLN A 13 6.46 6.00 4.55
CA GLN A 13 6.41 6.33 5.99
C GLN A 13 5.48 7.49 6.40
N SER A 14 4.56 7.93 5.53
CA SER A 14 3.56 8.96 5.89
C SER A 14 2.50 8.53 6.91
N GLY A 15 2.42 7.23 7.25
CA GLY A 15 1.46 6.68 8.22
C GLY A 15 0.32 5.84 7.62
N LYS A 16 0.28 5.62 6.30
CA LYS A 16 -0.81 4.91 5.60
C LYS A 16 -1.16 3.55 6.20
N SER A 17 -0.18 2.65 6.37
CA SER A 17 -0.45 1.31 6.93
C SER A 17 -0.97 1.38 8.38
N ALA A 18 -0.51 2.35 9.17
CA ALA A 18 -1.01 2.56 10.53
C ALA A 18 -2.46 3.07 10.52
N ALA A 19 -2.79 3.97 9.59
CA ALA A 19 -4.15 4.46 9.40
C ALA A 19 -5.12 3.35 8.95
N CYS A 20 -4.71 2.45 8.06
CA CYS A 20 -5.50 1.27 7.71
C CYS A 20 -5.77 0.38 8.94
N LYS A 21 -4.75 0.08 9.75
CA LYS A 21 -4.90 -0.69 10.99
C LYS A 21 -5.88 -0.02 11.95
N PHE A 22 -5.76 1.30 12.10
CA PHE A 22 -6.66 2.08 12.94
C PHE A 22 -8.12 2.01 12.47
N ILE A 23 -8.36 2.18 11.17
CA ILE A 23 -9.73 2.11 10.61
C ILE A 23 -10.35 0.74 10.85
N LEU A 24 -9.59 -0.34 10.62
CA LEU A 24 -10.07 -1.69 10.89
C LEU A 24 -10.40 -1.89 12.37
N SER A 25 -9.47 -1.57 13.27
CA SER A 25 -9.69 -1.69 14.71
C SER A 25 -10.89 -0.86 15.17
N TYR A 26 -11.00 0.37 14.66
CA TYR A 26 -12.10 1.27 15.00
C TYR A 26 -13.45 0.72 14.56
N TYR A 27 -13.57 0.31 13.30
CA TYR A 27 -14.79 -0.26 12.76
C TYR A 27 -15.22 -1.52 13.52
N ILE A 28 -14.28 -2.42 13.80
CA ILE A 28 -14.57 -3.66 14.52
C ILE A 28 -15.02 -3.35 15.96
N ASN A 29 -14.39 -2.39 16.64
CA ASN A 29 -14.82 -1.97 17.97
C ASN A 29 -16.24 -1.37 17.96
N GLN A 30 -16.61 -0.62 16.92
CA GLN A 30 -17.96 -0.10 16.76
C GLN A 30 -18.98 -1.24 16.57
N LEU A 31 -18.68 -2.25 15.76
CA LEU A 31 -19.53 -3.44 15.61
C LEU A 31 -19.69 -4.23 16.91
N LEU A 32 -18.63 -4.32 17.71
CA LEU A 32 -18.63 -5.05 18.98
C LEU A 32 -19.24 -4.25 20.14
N GLY A 33 -19.34 -2.93 20.03
CA GLY A 33 -19.74 -2.04 21.11
C GLY A 33 -18.72 -1.94 22.27
N VAL A 34 -17.47 -2.40 22.05
CA VAL A 34 -16.39 -2.40 23.05
C VAL A 34 -15.03 -2.09 22.42
N ASP A 35 -14.15 -1.44 23.19
CA ASP A 35 -12.78 -1.14 22.78
C ASP A 35 -11.85 -2.37 22.93
N ARG A 36 -12.00 -3.34 22.01
CA ARG A 36 -11.20 -4.59 21.99
C ARG A 36 -9.88 -4.44 21.24
N PHE A 37 -9.93 -3.88 20.03
CA PHE A 37 -8.78 -3.79 19.14
C PHE A 37 -8.13 -2.41 19.22
N SER A 38 -6.80 -2.36 19.24
CA SER A 38 -6.05 -1.09 19.25
C SER A 38 -4.79 -1.16 18.38
N VAL A 39 -4.31 0.00 17.92
CA VAL A 39 -3.05 0.08 17.16
C VAL A 39 -1.89 0.30 18.12
N ILE A 40 -0.95 -0.62 18.14
CA ILE A 40 0.28 -0.52 18.93
C ILE A 40 1.51 -0.34 18.03
N ASN A 41 2.58 0.24 18.58
CA ASN A 41 3.87 0.35 17.92
C ASN A 41 4.92 -0.52 18.62
N LYS A 42 5.63 -1.35 17.85
CA LYS A 42 6.74 -2.16 18.34
C LYS A 42 7.84 -2.17 17.29
N ASN A 43 9.08 -1.88 17.67
CA ASN A 43 10.25 -1.93 16.78
C ASN A 43 10.09 -1.12 15.48
N LYS A 44 9.48 0.07 15.53
CA LYS A 44 9.19 0.95 14.38
C LYS A 44 8.12 0.42 13.41
N SER A 45 7.44 -0.66 13.76
CA SER A 45 6.30 -1.22 13.03
C SER A 45 5.02 -1.07 13.85
N THR A 46 3.87 -1.03 13.15
CA THR A 46 2.56 -0.97 13.78
C THR A 46 1.83 -2.29 13.68
N TYR A 47 1.04 -2.63 14.69
CA TYR A 47 0.27 -3.88 14.78
C TYR A 47 -1.12 -3.61 15.32
N ILE A 48 -2.04 -4.54 15.12
CA ILE A 48 -3.32 -4.57 15.83
C ILE A 48 -3.12 -5.42 17.09
N HIS A 49 -3.44 -4.88 18.25
CA HIS A 49 -3.50 -5.61 19.52
C HIS A 49 -4.95 -5.97 19.81
N ASP A 50 -5.18 -7.24 20.12
CA ASP A 50 -6.46 -7.74 20.61
C ASP A 50 -6.39 -7.89 22.13
N SER A 51 -7.17 -7.09 22.87
CA SER A 51 -7.18 -7.13 24.34
C SER A 51 -7.88 -8.35 24.93
N PHE A 52 -8.68 -9.09 24.14
CA PHE A 52 -9.42 -10.25 24.62
C PHE A 52 -8.50 -11.45 24.91
N ASP A 53 -7.58 -11.75 23.99
CA ASP A 53 -6.61 -12.85 24.12
C ASP A 53 -5.16 -12.34 24.32
N ASN A 54 -4.99 -11.01 24.38
CA ASN A 54 -3.70 -10.33 24.49
C ASN A 54 -2.74 -10.66 23.32
N SER A 55 -3.28 -10.89 22.12
CA SER A 55 -2.50 -11.22 20.92
C SER A 55 -2.11 -9.97 20.10
N ILE A 56 -1.07 -10.13 19.28
CA ILE A 56 -0.57 -9.09 18.35
C ILE A 56 -0.70 -9.61 16.93
N ILE A 57 -1.49 -8.92 16.12
CA ILE A 57 -1.80 -9.25 14.74
C ILE A 57 -1.02 -8.31 13.82
N ASP A 58 -0.16 -8.90 12.99
CA ASP A 58 0.51 -8.19 11.90
C ASP A 58 -0.27 -8.36 10.60
N ILE A 59 -0.95 -7.29 10.16
CA ILE A 59 -1.78 -7.35 8.95
C ILE A 59 -0.99 -7.68 7.68
N GLU A 60 0.35 -7.50 7.70
CA GLU A 60 1.19 -7.70 6.53
C GLU A 60 1.75 -9.14 6.45
N SER A 61 1.82 -9.85 7.58
CA SER A 61 2.49 -11.16 7.66
C SER A 61 1.64 -12.28 8.28
N ASP A 62 0.69 -11.99 9.16
CA ASP A 62 -0.17 -12.98 9.81
C ASP A 62 -1.44 -13.27 9.00
N ARG A 63 -1.27 -14.06 7.93
CA ARG A 63 -2.36 -14.35 6.98
C ARG A 63 -3.59 -14.96 7.63
N ASN A 64 -3.43 -15.83 8.62
CA ASN A 64 -4.55 -16.54 9.23
C ASN A 64 -5.37 -15.63 10.14
N ALA A 65 -4.70 -14.85 11.00
CA ALA A 65 -5.39 -13.88 11.86
C ALA A 65 -6.09 -12.81 11.01
N VAL A 66 -5.42 -12.30 9.97
CA VAL A 66 -6.01 -11.35 9.02
C VAL A 66 -7.23 -11.94 8.34
N GLN A 67 -7.13 -13.13 7.75
CA GLN A 67 -8.26 -13.77 7.07
C GLN A 67 -9.45 -13.98 8.01
N THR A 68 -9.19 -14.28 9.29
CA THR A 68 -10.23 -14.40 10.31
C THR A 68 -10.92 -13.06 10.54
N LEU A 69 -10.17 -11.99 10.83
CA LEU A 69 -10.73 -10.64 10.98
C LEU A 69 -11.52 -10.19 9.75
N GLU A 70 -10.98 -10.43 8.56
CA GLU A 70 -11.59 -10.05 7.29
C GLU A 70 -12.92 -10.78 7.08
N SER A 71 -12.95 -12.09 7.27
CA SER A 71 -14.14 -12.91 7.03
C SER A 71 -15.25 -12.69 8.07
N THR A 72 -14.88 -12.53 9.35
CA THR A 72 -15.79 -12.30 10.48
C THR A 72 -16.42 -10.92 10.41
N TYR A 73 -15.62 -9.87 10.23
CA TYR A 73 -16.10 -8.49 10.29
C TYR A 73 -16.37 -7.86 8.93
N LYS A 74 -16.27 -8.64 7.84
CA LYS A 74 -16.47 -8.17 6.46
C LYS A 74 -15.58 -6.98 6.12
N THR A 75 -14.31 -7.07 6.50
CA THR A 75 -13.30 -6.04 6.24
C THR A 75 -12.19 -6.58 5.34
N ARG A 76 -11.43 -5.70 4.67
CA ARG A 76 -10.23 -6.13 3.91
C ARG A 76 -9.22 -5.02 3.66
N VAL A 77 -7.93 -5.38 3.61
CA VAL A 77 -6.88 -4.50 3.10
C VAL A 77 -6.38 -4.97 1.75
N TYR A 78 -6.32 -4.05 0.79
CA TYR A 78 -5.73 -4.26 -0.53
C TYR A 78 -4.50 -3.38 -0.74
N SER A 79 -3.68 -3.79 -1.72
CA SER A 79 -2.63 -2.99 -2.31
C SER A 79 -2.77 -2.98 -3.84
N PHE A 80 -2.53 -1.83 -4.48
CA PHE A 80 -2.51 -1.74 -5.95
C PHE A 80 -1.44 -2.64 -6.57
N ALA A 81 -0.37 -2.91 -5.83
CA ALA A 81 0.72 -3.78 -6.26
C ALA A 81 0.45 -5.28 -6.05
N ASP A 82 -0.69 -5.72 -5.48
CA ASP A 82 -0.87 -7.13 -5.14
C ASP A 82 -0.89 -8.06 -6.36
N LYS A 83 -1.59 -7.68 -7.44
CA LYS A 83 -1.59 -8.49 -8.67
C LYS A 83 -0.21 -8.58 -9.31
N LEU A 84 0.57 -7.49 -9.24
CA LEU A 84 1.97 -7.49 -9.69
C LEU A 84 2.80 -8.49 -8.87
N LYS A 85 2.68 -8.46 -7.54
CA LYS A 85 3.39 -9.39 -6.65
C LYS A 85 2.98 -10.84 -6.92
N GLN A 86 1.70 -11.10 -7.17
CA GLN A 86 1.20 -12.43 -7.56
C GLN A 86 1.85 -12.91 -8.86
N ILE A 87 1.87 -12.09 -9.91
CA ILE A 87 2.56 -12.43 -11.17
C ILE A 87 4.05 -12.73 -10.92
N CYS A 88 4.73 -11.90 -10.12
CA CYS A 88 6.12 -12.12 -9.79
C CYS A 88 6.38 -13.45 -9.05
N ILE A 89 5.47 -13.86 -8.16
CA ILE A 89 5.60 -15.13 -7.41
C ILE A 89 5.20 -16.31 -8.30
N ASP A 90 3.99 -16.29 -8.83
CA ASP A 90 3.33 -17.45 -9.44
C ASP A 90 3.85 -17.73 -10.86
N VAL A 91 4.27 -16.69 -11.58
CA VAL A 91 4.74 -16.80 -12.97
C VAL A 91 6.27 -16.67 -13.06
N LEU A 92 6.86 -15.70 -12.37
CA LEU A 92 8.30 -15.44 -12.43
C LEU A 92 9.10 -16.18 -11.35
N GLY A 93 8.44 -16.90 -10.44
CA GLY A 93 9.10 -17.76 -9.45
C GLY A 93 9.90 -17.01 -8.37
N LEU A 94 9.48 -15.80 -7.98
CA LEU A 94 10.10 -15.07 -6.86
C LEU A 94 9.67 -15.66 -5.51
N ASP A 95 10.57 -15.61 -4.51
CA ASP A 95 10.23 -15.94 -3.13
C ASP A 95 9.23 -14.90 -2.58
N VAL A 96 8.23 -15.36 -1.82
CA VAL A 96 7.20 -14.49 -1.23
C VAL A 96 7.80 -13.33 -0.45
N ARG A 97 8.93 -13.54 0.26
CA ARG A 97 9.64 -12.50 1.02
C ARG A 97 10.29 -11.46 0.11
N GLN A 98 10.65 -11.80 -1.12
CA GLN A 98 11.15 -10.84 -2.11
C GLN A 98 10.06 -9.87 -2.58
N CYS A 99 8.78 -10.24 -2.43
CA CYS A 99 7.64 -9.39 -2.79
C CYS A 99 7.00 -8.70 -1.57
N TYR A 100 6.83 -9.43 -0.46
CA TYR A 100 6.11 -8.98 0.73
C TYR A 100 6.98 -8.74 1.96
N GLY A 101 8.21 -9.25 2.00
CA GLY A 101 9.09 -9.21 3.18
C GLY A 101 9.67 -7.82 3.51
N ALA A 102 10.65 -7.80 4.42
CA ALA A 102 11.32 -6.58 4.82
C ALA A 102 12.11 -5.97 3.67
N ASP A 103 12.56 -4.72 3.81
CA ASP A 103 13.30 -4.03 2.75
C ASP A 103 14.57 -4.81 2.34
N ARG A 104 15.26 -5.44 3.28
CA ARG A 104 16.40 -6.32 3.00
C ARG A 104 16.03 -7.50 2.11
N ASP A 105 14.86 -8.11 2.32
CA ASP A 105 14.42 -9.31 1.63
C ASP A 105 14.06 -8.96 0.17
N LYS A 106 13.36 -7.83 -0.02
CA LYS A 106 12.99 -7.26 -1.32
C LYS A 106 14.20 -6.91 -2.19
N ASN A 107 15.35 -6.61 -1.57
CA ASN A 107 16.61 -6.27 -2.25
C ASN A 107 17.55 -7.48 -2.42
N THR A 108 17.12 -8.70 -2.10
CA THR A 108 17.91 -9.91 -2.38
C THR A 108 17.84 -10.30 -3.85
N ASN A 109 18.93 -10.89 -4.38
CA ASN A 109 19.00 -11.38 -5.75
C ASN A 109 18.00 -12.51 -6.02
N THR A 110 17.47 -12.52 -7.23
CA THR A 110 16.66 -13.59 -7.80
C THR A 110 17.48 -14.42 -8.79
N HIS A 111 16.85 -15.41 -9.43
CA HIS A 111 17.45 -16.16 -10.52
C HIS A 111 17.39 -15.42 -11.88
N ILE A 112 16.66 -14.31 -11.99
CA ILE A 112 16.52 -13.51 -13.22
C ILE A 112 17.68 -12.51 -13.29
N THR A 113 18.28 -12.36 -14.48
CA THR A 113 19.40 -11.45 -14.72
C THR A 113 19.03 -10.30 -15.63
N TRP A 114 19.67 -9.15 -15.39
CA TRP A 114 19.61 -7.97 -16.26
C TRP A 114 20.09 -8.27 -17.67
N ASP A 115 21.02 -9.21 -17.86
CA ASP A 115 21.58 -9.56 -19.18
C ASP A 115 20.54 -10.16 -20.14
N ARG A 116 19.41 -10.64 -19.62
CA ARG A 116 18.25 -11.12 -20.41
C ARG A 116 17.23 -10.03 -20.71
N MET A 117 17.38 -8.83 -20.16
CA MET A 117 16.48 -7.71 -20.40
C MET A 117 16.86 -6.97 -21.69
N PRO A 118 15.88 -6.35 -22.37
CA PRO A 118 16.13 -5.47 -23.50
C PRO A 118 17.17 -4.38 -23.19
N PRO A 119 18.04 -4.00 -24.15
CA PRO A 119 19.11 -3.02 -23.92
C PRO A 119 18.61 -1.68 -23.36
N ASP A 120 17.46 -1.18 -23.83
CA ASP A 120 16.85 0.06 -23.36
C ASP A 120 16.48 0.01 -21.87
N ILE A 121 15.97 -1.13 -21.40
CA ILE A 121 15.70 -1.35 -19.97
C ILE A 121 17.01 -1.37 -19.18
N ARG A 122 18.02 -2.12 -19.64
CA ARG A 122 19.33 -2.17 -18.96
C ARG A 122 20.01 -0.80 -18.90
N GLN A 123 19.82 0.01 -19.94
CA GLN A 123 20.35 1.37 -20.05
C GLN A 123 19.65 2.32 -19.07
N LYS A 124 18.36 2.14 -18.81
CA LYS A 124 17.60 2.92 -17.82
C LYS A 124 18.07 2.64 -16.38
N TYR A 125 18.40 1.40 -16.08
CA TYR A 125 18.84 0.97 -14.73
C TYR A 125 20.37 0.96 -14.56
N LYS A 126 21.07 1.83 -15.30
CA LYS A 126 22.52 2.01 -15.19
C LYS A 126 22.94 2.23 -13.73
N ARG A 127 24.10 1.68 -13.37
CA ARG A 127 24.65 1.79 -12.02
C ARG A 127 26.15 2.05 -12.03
N PRO A 128 26.67 2.82 -11.07
CA PRO A 128 28.10 3.06 -10.96
C PRO A 128 28.82 1.76 -10.62
N ARG A 129 29.89 1.47 -11.36
CA ARG A 129 30.78 0.35 -11.10
C ARG A 129 31.57 0.61 -9.81
N ARG A 130 31.57 -0.37 -8.92
CA ARG A 130 32.35 -0.30 -7.68
C ARG A 130 33.84 -0.12 -8.01
N GLY A 131 34.47 0.87 -7.39
CA GLY A 131 35.90 1.16 -7.51
C GLY A 131 36.29 2.16 -8.60
N THR A 132 35.52 2.27 -9.70
CA THR A 132 35.86 3.19 -10.80
C THR A 132 34.89 4.37 -10.93
N GLY A 133 33.66 4.25 -10.43
CA GLY A 133 32.62 5.28 -10.59
C GLY A 133 32.01 5.35 -11.99
N GLU A 134 32.53 4.57 -12.95
CA GLU A 134 32.02 4.46 -14.31
C GLU A 134 30.57 3.95 -14.31
N VAL A 135 29.68 4.62 -15.03
CA VAL A 135 28.26 4.26 -15.09
C VAL A 135 28.03 3.23 -16.20
N LEU A 136 27.77 1.99 -15.82
CA LEU A 136 27.55 0.87 -16.73
C LEU A 136 26.08 0.47 -16.78
N GLU A 137 25.67 -0.13 -17.91
CA GLU A 137 24.35 -0.76 -18.03
C GLU A 137 24.14 -1.82 -16.97
N ALA A 138 22.88 -2.01 -16.56
CA ALA A 138 22.54 -3.06 -15.61
C ALA A 138 22.93 -4.44 -16.16
N SER A 139 23.55 -5.27 -15.32
CA SER A 139 24.05 -6.62 -15.64
C SER A 139 24.01 -7.52 -14.40
N GLY A 140 24.04 -8.85 -14.57
CA GLY A 140 23.96 -9.80 -13.46
C GLY A 140 22.56 -9.92 -12.84
N TYR A 141 22.47 -10.55 -11.66
CA TYR A 141 21.17 -10.84 -11.04
C TYR A 141 20.39 -9.59 -10.65
N MET A 142 19.08 -9.65 -10.87
CA MET A 142 18.11 -8.66 -10.44
C MET A 142 17.57 -9.02 -9.07
N SER A 143 17.34 -8.00 -8.24
CA SER A 143 16.57 -8.13 -7.00
C SER A 143 15.07 -8.21 -7.26
N GLY A 144 14.32 -8.71 -6.27
CA GLY A 144 12.86 -8.74 -6.35
C GLY A 144 12.24 -7.35 -6.58
N ARG A 145 12.81 -6.32 -5.94
CA ARG A 145 12.42 -4.92 -6.12
C ARG A 145 12.62 -4.45 -7.57
N GLU A 146 13.77 -4.73 -8.15
CA GLU A 146 14.09 -4.33 -9.53
C GLU A 146 13.13 -5.01 -10.52
N ILE A 147 12.85 -6.30 -10.33
CA ILE A 147 11.88 -7.02 -11.18
C ILE A 147 10.48 -6.42 -11.08
N MET A 148 10.00 -6.15 -9.86
CA MET A 148 8.69 -5.50 -9.67
C MET A 148 8.65 -4.10 -10.32
N GLN A 149 9.74 -3.34 -10.29
CA GLN A 149 9.80 -2.04 -10.97
C GLN A 149 9.73 -2.19 -12.50
N VAL A 150 10.53 -3.09 -13.08
CA VAL A 150 10.56 -3.34 -14.53
C VAL A 150 9.20 -3.84 -15.02
N ILE A 151 8.66 -4.89 -14.41
CA ILE A 151 7.39 -5.48 -14.83
C ILE A 151 6.23 -4.52 -14.55
N GLY A 152 6.18 -3.96 -13.34
CA GLY A 152 5.09 -3.11 -12.89
C GLY A 152 5.00 -1.79 -13.64
N SER A 153 6.12 -1.06 -13.72
CA SER A 153 6.13 0.32 -14.23
C SER A 153 6.63 0.40 -15.67
N ASP A 154 7.67 -0.35 -16.02
CA ASP A 154 8.31 -0.19 -17.33
C ASP A 154 7.70 -1.04 -18.43
N PHE A 155 6.87 -2.02 -18.06
CA PHE A 155 6.12 -2.85 -18.99
C PHE A 155 4.61 -2.61 -18.88
N PHE A 156 3.98 -3.06 -17.79
CA PHE A 156 2.51 -3.04 -17.68
C PHE A 156 1.92 -1.63 -17.70
N ARG A 157 2.52 -0.66 -17.01
CA ARG A 157 2.04 0.74 -17.07
C ARG A 157 2.30 1.42 -18.41
N LYS A 158 3.28 0.96 -19.20
CA LYS A 158 3.45 1.44 -20.59
C LYS A 158 2.38 0.87 -21.51
N LEU A 159 1.97 -0.39 -21.30
CA LEU A 159 0.85 -0.99 -22.04
C LEU A 159 -0.48 -0.32 -21.66
N ASP A 160 -0.70 -0.13 -20.36
CA ASP A 160 -1.89 0.49 -19.81
C ASP A 160 -1.58 1.05 -18.42
N ASN A 161 -1.50 2.38 -18.33
CA ASN A 161 -1.13 3.07 -17.10
C ASN A 161 -2.06 2.73 -15.93
N SER A 162 -3.32 2.38 -16.21
CA SER A 162 -4.38 2.10 -15.24
C SER A 162 -4.62 0.62 -14.97
N CYS A 163 -3.79 -0.28 -15.49
CA CYS A 163 -3.99 -1.73 -15.33
C CYS A 163 -4.07 -2.17 -13.86
N TRP A 164 -3.17 -1.67 -13.00
CA TRP A 164 -3.14 -2.02 -11.58
C TRP A 164 -4.32 -1.43 -10.81
N ALA A 165 -4.64 -0.15 -11.03
CA ALA A 165 -5.82 0.48 -10.45
C ALA A 165 -7.10 -0.26 -10.85
N ARG A 166 -7.29 -0.51 -12.15
CA ARG A 166 -8.46 -1.21 -12.69
C ARG A 166 -8.56 -2.63 -12.13
N GLY A 167 -7.44 -3.36 -12.10
CA GLY A 167 -7.38 -4.70 -11.54
C GLY A 167 -7.80 -4.75 -10.07
N THR A 168 -7.27 -3.84 -9.25
CA THR A 168 -7.60 -3.76 -7.82
C THR A 168 -9.05 -3.35 -7.60
N TYR A 169 -9.54 -2.32 -8.28
CA TYR A 169 -10.94 -1.91 -8.14
C TYR A 169 -11.91 -2.98 -8.63
N ASN A 170 -11.65 -3.64 -9.76
CA ASN A 170 -12.48 -4.77 -10.22
C ASN A 170 -12.55 -5.88 -9.15
N THR A 171 -11.43 -6.18 -8.48
CA THR A 171 -11.44 -7.15 -7.37
C THR A 171 -12.23 -6.63 -6.16
N ILE A 172 -12.05 -5.35 -5.79
CA ILE A 172 -12.78 -4.73 -4.67
C ILE A 172 -14.29 -4.74 -4.91
N PHE A 173 -14.77 -4.36 -6.09
CA PHE A 173 -16.21 -4.26 -6.37
C PHE A 173 -16.89 -5.62 -6.57
N ASN A 174 -16.11 -6.67 -6.83
CA ASN A 174 -16.59 -8.05 -6.81
C ASN A 174 -16.47 -8.72 -5.42
N ASP A 175 -15.81 -8.07 -4.44
CA ASP A 175 -15.73 -8.55 -3.07
C ASP A 175 -17.11 -8.36 -2.36
N SER A 176 -17.42 -9.17 -1.36
CA SER A 176 -18.58 -9.01 -0.47
C SER A 176 -18.30 -8.20 0.82
N ASN A 177 -17.03 -7.86 1.08
CA ASN A 177 -16.61 -7.05 2.23
C ASN A 177 -17.24 -5.65 2.23
N LYS A 178 -17.65 -5.18 3.41
CA LYS A 178 -18.33 -3.90 3.64
C LYS A 178 -17.36 -2.73 3.79
N LEU A 179 -16.25 -2.94 4.49
CA LEU A 179 -15.20 -1.94 4.70
C LEU A 179 -13.91 -2.40 4.03
N ILE A 180 -13.41 -1.59 3.10
CA ILE A 180 -12.17 -1.88 2.40
C ILE A 180 -11.19 -0.73 2.58
N CYS A 181 -9.94 -1.06 2.91
CA CYS A 181 -8.83 -0.12 2.91
C CYS A 181 -7.84 -0.45 1.78
N VAL A 182 -7.34 0.56 1.08
CA VAL A 182 -6.22 0.44 0.13
C VAL A 182 -5.06 1.28 0.63
N SER A 183 -3.89 0.67 0.80
CA SER A 183 -2.81 1.25 1.62
C SER A 183 -1.72 2.01 0.85
N ASP A 184 -1.73 1.95 -0.48
CA ASP A 184 -0.57 2.32 -1.30
C ASP A 184 -0.89 3.04 -2.61
N ALA A 185 -1.86 3.95 -2.61
CA ALA A 185 -2.06 4.86 -3.75
C ALA A 185 -0.81 5.75 -3.94
N ARG A 186 -0.23 5.67 -5.13
CA ARG A 186 1.03 6.31 -5.53
C ARG A 186 0.92 7.07 -6.84
N PHE A 187 -0.12 6.82 -7.64
CA PHE A 187 -0.28 7.42 -8.96
C PHE A 187 -1.61 8.17 -9.11
N PRO A 188 -1.68 9.24 -9.92
CA PRO A 188 -2.90 10.02 -10.15
C PRO A 188 -4.11 9.16 -10.51
N ASN A 189 -3.93 8.21 -11.42
CA ASN A 189 -5.00 7.34 -11.88
C ASN A 189 -5.52 6.36 -10.83
N GLU A 190 -4.76 6.06 -9.78
CA GLU A 190 -5.25 5.29 -8.63
C GLU A 190 -6.17 6.13 -7.76
N VAL A 191 -5.90 7.44 -7.65
CA VAL A 191 -6.74 8.39 -6.92
C VAL A 191 -8.01 8.72 -7.71
N THR A 192 -7.86 9.20 -8.95
CA THR A 192 -8.99 9.59 -9.81
C THR A 192 -10.00 8.45 -9.97
N MET A 193 -9.50 7.23 -10.23
CA MET A 193 -10.35 6.06 -10.38
C MET A 193 -11.07 5.66 -9.08
N GLY A 194 -10.48 5.95 -7.92
CA GLY A 194 -11.14 5.82 -6.63
C GLY A 194 -12.29 6.80 -6.49
N THR A 195 -12.04 8.07 -6.77
CA THR A 195 -13.05 9.14 -6.75
C THR A 195 -14.22 8.82 -7.69
N GLU A 196 -13.94 8.41 -8.94
CA GLU A 196 -14.95 7.99 -9.93
C GLU A 196 -15.82 6.81 -9.45
N ARG A 197 -15.27 5.94 -8.58
CA ARG A 197 -15.99 4.80 -8.01
C ARG A 197 -16.47 5.03 -6.58
N ASN A 198 -16.64 6.29 -6.19
CA ASN A 198 -17.16 6.71 -4.88
C ASN A 198 -16.35 6.16 -3.68
N ALA A 199 -15.04 5.96 -3.86
CA ALA A 199 -14.13 5.69 -2.76
C ALA A 199 -13.75 6.99 -2.03
N LYS A 200 -13.55 6.90 -0.71
CA LYS A 200 -12.99 8.01 0.08
C LYS A 200 -11.48 7.99 -0.02
N VAL A 201 -10.90 8.94 -0.76
CA VAL A 201 -9.44 9.02 -0.94
C VAL A 201 -8.85 10.01 0.07
N ILE A 202 -7.83 9.57 0.82
CA ILE A 202 -7.20 10.33 1.89
C ILE A 202 -5.73 10.56 1.56
N ARG A 203 -5.27 11.82 1.61
CA ARG A 203 -3.86 12.20 1.43
C ARG A 203 -3.21 12.54 2.79
N LEU A 204 -2.11 11.87 3.12
CA LEU A 204 -1.24 12.20 4.25
C LEU A 204 -0.01 12.98 3.76
N LEU A 205 0.25 14.16 4.32
CA LEU A 205 1.31 15.08 3.86
C LEU A 205 2.68 14.90 4.53
N ARG A 206 2.80 14.01 5.53
CA ARG A 206 4.08 13.70 6.17
C ARG A 206 5.06 13.13 5.15
N ASN A 207 6.24 13.74 5.09
CA ASN A 207 7.40 13.25 4.36
C ASN A 207 8.54 12.98 5.35
N SER A 208 8.73 11.71 5.73
CA SER A 208 9.76 11.30 6.71
C SER A 208 11.01 10.73 6.07
N SER A 209 11.06 10.58 4.74
CA SER A 209 12.25 10.09 4.06
C SER A 209 13.28 11.20 3.91
N ALA A 210 14.42 11.05 4.59
CA ALA A 210 15.57 11.95 4.47
C ALA A 210 16.32 11.82 3.11
N LYS A 211 15.97 10.82 2.30
CA LYS A 211 16.48 10.65 0.94
C LYS A 211 15.39 11.02 -0.05
N GLU A 212 15.74 11.84 -1.03
CA GLU A 212 14.93 12.04 -2.24
C GLU A 212 14.85 10.71 -3.00
N ASP A 213 13.71 10.03 -2.89
CA ASP A 213 13.38 8.89 -3.75
C ASP A 213 12.76 9.45 -5.03
N ASN A 214 13.57 9.54 -6.08
CA ASN A 214 13.18 10.12 -7.37
C ASN A 214 12.38 9.14 -8.24
N HIS A 215 12.07 7.93 -7.75
CA HIS A 215 11.23 7.02 -8.50
C HIS A 215 9.83 7.60 -8.66
N ILE A 216 9.27 7.52 -9.87
CA ILE A 216 7.95 8.10 -10.20
C ILE A 216 6.84 7.68 -9.23
N SER A 217 6.91 6.48 -8.66
CA SER A 217 5.94 6.02 -7.66
C SER A 217 5.96 6.78 -6.33
N GLU A 218 6.97 7.60 -6.07
CA GLU A 218 7.05 8.42 -4.85
C GLU A 218 6.80 9.91 -5.13
N THR A 219 6.88 10.35 -6.40
CA THR A 219 6.74 11.75 -6.82
C THR A 219 5.50 12.05 -7.67
N ALA A 220 4.85 11.03 -8.25
CA ALA A 220 3.72 11.22 -9.20
C ALA A 220 2.49 11.93 -8.60
N LEU A 221 2.41 12.08 -7.28
CA LEU A 221 1.32 12.76 -6.58
C LEU A 221 1.76 14.05 -5.88
N ASP A 222 2.97 14.55 -6.15
CA ASP A 222 3.48 15.78 -5.51
C ASP A 222 2.72 17.02 -5.98
N ASP A 223 2.41 17.11 -7.27
CA ASP A 223 1.65 18.23 -7.87
C ASP A 223 0.18 17.87 -8.17
N PHE A 224 -0.31 16.74 -7.66
CA PHE A 224 -1.68 16.30 -7.94
C PHE A 224 -2.69 17.15 -7.15
N PRO A 225 -3.79 17.64 -7.77
CA PRO A 225 -4.68 18.61 -7.14
C PRO A 225 -5.29 18.11 -5.82
N LEU A 226 -5.20 18.94 -4.77
CA LEU A 226 -5.71 18.56 -3.45
C LEU A 226 -7.24 18.40 -3.41
N GLY A 227 -7.96 19.02 -4.34
CA GLY A 227 -9.42 18.90 -4.48
C GLY A 227 -9.90 17.52 -4.93
N GLU A 228 -9.01 16.66 -5.42
CA GLU A 228 -9.32 15.28 -5.83
C GLU A 228 -9.44 14.31 -4.64
N TYR A 229 -9.04 14.75 -3.44
CA TYR A 229 -9.08 13.94 -2.23
C TYR A 229 -10.33 14.27 -1.40
N SER A 230 -10.95 13.24 -0.85
CA SER A 230 -12.04 13.39 0.12
C SER A 230 -11.56 13.96 1.46
N LEU A 231 -10.27 13.77 1.78
CA LEU A 231 -9.64 14.32 2.97
C LEU A 231 -8.13 14.50 2.75
N VAL A 232 -7.60 15.65 3.14
CA VAL A 232 -6.17 15.92 3.20
C VAL A 232 -5.79 16.17 4.66
N ILE A 233 -4.83 15.41 5.17
CA ILE A 233 -4.35 15.57 6.55
C ILE A 233 -2.90 16.06 6.50
N ASP A 234 -2.66 17.28 6.97
CA ASP A 234 -1.30 17.75 7.27
C ASP A 234 -0.81 17.12 8.58
N ASN A 235 -0.23 15.92 8.46
CA ASN A 235 0.30 15.17 9.59
C ASN A 235 1.81 15.29 9.74
N LYS A 236 2.43 16.37 9.23
CA LYS A 236 3.89 16.61 9.36
C LYS A 236 4.32 16.70 10.82
N ASN A 237 3.56 17.44 11.64
CA ASN A 237 3.86 17.69 13.05
C ASN A 237 2.90 16.98 14.02
N LEU A 238 2.04 16.09 13.51
CA LEU A 238 1.08 15.35 14.32
C LEU A 238 1.67 14.04 14.82
N SER A 239 1.33 13.63 16.03
CA SER A 239 1.48 12.25 16.47
C SER A 239 0.55 11.32 15.67
N MET A 240 0.83 10.02 15.76
CA MET A 240 -0.07 9.00 15.21
C MET A 240 -1.46 9.08 15.82
N LYS A 241 -1.55 9.31 17.14
CA LYS A 241 -2.82 9.45 17.86
C LYS A 241 -3.63 10.65 17.36
N GLU A 242 -3.00 11.81 17.18
CA GLU A 242 -3.66 13.00 16.65
C GLU A 242 -4.15 12.78 15.21
N THR A 243 -3.34 12.13 14.37
CA THR A 243 -3.74 11.77 13.00
C THR A 243 -4.97 10.84 13.02
N HIS A 244 -4.98 9.83 13.91
CA HIS A 244 -6.11 8.91 14.06
C HIS A 244 -7.37 9.59 14.61
N ASN A 245 -7.24 10.56 15.51
CA ASN A 245 -8.37 11.34 16.00
C ASN A 245 -9.03 12.18 14.89
N ILE A 246 -8.22 12.76 13.99
CA ILE A 246 -8.74 13.44 12.80
C ILE A 246 -9.47 12.42 11.92
N LEU A 247 -8.88 11.25 11.64
CA LEU A 247 -9.56 10.22 10.85
C LEU A 247 -10.90 9.81 11.49
N LYS A 248 -10.94 9.61 12.81
CA LYS A 248 -12.14 9.22 13.55
C LYS A 248 -13.33 10.13 13.27
N SER A 249 -13.13 11.46 13.28
CA SER A 249 -14.22 12.41 13.08
C SER A 249 -14.89 12.29 11.70
N TYR A 250 -14.17 11.84 10.68
CA TYR A 250 -14.72 11.59 9.35
C TYR A 250 -15.28 10.17 9.21
N LEU A 251 -14.65 9.19 9.85
CA LEU A 251 -15.12 7.80 9.83
C LEU A 251 -16.52 7.68 10.41
N ASP A 252 -16.82 8.37 11.52
CA ASP A 252 -18.16 8.32 12.12
C ASP A 252 -19.27 8.74 11.16
N GLN A 253 -18.98 9.72 10.30
CA GLN A 253 -19.92 10.16 9.26
C GLN A 253 -19.97 9.14 8.11
N TRP A 254 -18.82 8.74 7.57
CA TRP A 254 -18.78 7.85 6.41
C TRP A 254 -19.34 6.45 6.70
N LEU A 255 -19.17 5.94 7.92
CA LEU A 255 -19.72 4.64 8.29
C LEU A 255 -21.26 4.66 8.30
N LYS A 256 -21.86 5.78 8.70
CA LYS A 256 -23.32 6.01 8.65
C LYS A 256 -23.80 6.25 7.21
N ASP A 257 -23.09 7.08 6.45
CA ASP A 257 -23.46 7.41 5.07
C ASP A 257 -23.57 6.16 4.18
N TYR A 258 -22.72 5.17 4.42
CA TYR A 258 -22.69 3.91 3.65
C TYR A 258 -23.49 2.78 4.30
N ASP A 259 -24.19 3.03 5.41
CA ASP A 259 -25.02 2.03 6.12
C ASP A 259 -24.25 0.74 6.47
N ILE A 260 -23.02 0.90 6.99
CA ILE A 260 -22.16 -0.23 7.39
C ILE A 260 -21.89 -0.33 8.89
N LEU A 261 -22.39 0.62 9.67
CA LEU A 261 -22.57 0.59 11.13
C LEU A 261 -24.03 0.91 11.45
#